data_AF-A0A6F8ZMC6-F1
#
_entry.id   AF-A0A6F8ZMC6-F1
#
_cell.length_a   1.000
_cell.length_b   1.000
_cell.length_c   1.000
_cell.angle_alpha   90.00
_cell.angle_beta   90.00
_cell.angle_gamma   90.00
#
_symmetry.space_group_name_H-M   'P 1'
#
loop_
_entity.id
_entity.type
_entity.pdbx_description
1 polymer ?
#
loop_
_entity_poly.entity_id
_entity_poly.type
_entity_poly.pdbx_seq_one_letter_code
_entity_poly.pdbx_strand_id
1 'polypeptide(L)'
;MVALNQEPLIFGVVGEEAMRYFAVERDTGVVWLRQPLDRETKSEMQVEFSVSDSQGVVKDTVNIQIGDVNDNSPTFHGQPYTVHIAE
;
A
#
# COMPACT_ATOMS: atom_id res chain seq x y z
N MET A 1 0.75 -32.44 -29.65
CA MET A 1 1.17 -31.43 -28.67
C MET A 1 -0.09 -31.01 -27.92
N VAL A 2 -0.30 -31.50 -26.71
CA VAL A 2 -1.49 -31.14 -25.91
C VAL A 2 -1.20 -29.75 -25.35
N ALA A 3 -1.92 -28.74 -25.82
CA ALA A 3 -1.93 -27.45 -25.14
C ALA A 3 -2.49 -27.72 -23.74
N LEU A 4 -1.69 -27.49 -22.70
CA LEU A 4 -2.21 -27.41 -21.34
C LEU A 4 -3.19 -26.23 -21.37
N ASN A 5 -4.49 -26.52 -21.35
CA ASN A 5 -5.52 -25.51 -21.12
C ASN A 5 -5.24 -24.95 -19.73
N GLN A 6 -4.52 -23.83 -19.65
CA GLN A 6 -4.34 -23.12 -18.40
C GLN A 6 -5.70 -22.55 -18.03
N GLU A 7 -6.29 -23.03 -16.94
CA GLU A 7 -7.51 -22.45 -16.43
C GLU A 7 -7.27 -20.96 -16.13
N PRO A 8 -8.23 -20.08 -16.47
CA PRO A 8 -8.06 -18.65 -16.26
C PRO A 8 -7.95 -18.36 -14.76
N LEU A 9 -6.87 -17.68 -14.38
CA LEU A 9 -6.67 -17.18 -13.03
C LEU A 9 -7.36 -15.82 -12.87
N ILE A 10 -7.91 -15.58 -11.69
CA ILE A 10 -8.53 -14.31 -11.30
C ILE A 10 -7.75 -13.75 -10.11
N PHE A 11 -7.19 -12.56 -10.28
CA PHE A 11 -6.41 -11.87 -9.27
C PHE A 11 -7.25 -10.85 -8.50
N GLY A 12 -6.89 -10.62 -7.24
CA GLY A 12 -7.62 -9.70 -6.37
C GLY A 12 -6.81 -9.26 -5.15
N VAL A 13 -7.38 -8.29 -4.43
CA VAL A 13 -6.90 -7.81 -3.13
C VAL A 13 -8.02 -8.01 -2.11
N VAL A 14 -7.67 -8.36 -0.88
CA VAL A 14 -8.61 -8.68 0.19
C VAL A 14 -8.47 -7.68 1.33
N GLY A 15 -9.60 -7.32 1.95
CA GLY A 15 -9.66 -6.42 3.11
C GLY A 15 -10.05 -5.00 2.73
N GLU A 16 -10.91 -4.38 3.55
CA GLU A 16 -11.51 -3.07 3.26
C GLU A 16 -10.46 -1.97 3.13
N GLU A 17 -9.50 -1.90 4.06
CA GLU A 17 -8.43 -0.91 4.00
C GLU A 17 -7.56 -1.10 2.76
N ALA A 18 -7.13 -2.33 2.47
CA ALA A 18 -6.34 -2.63 1.29
C ALA A 18 -7.08 -2.27 0.00
N MET A 19 -8.37 -2.57 -0.11
CA MET A 19 -9.21 -2.21 -1.26
C MET A 19 -9.40 -0.69 -1.43
N ARG A 20 -9.21 0.13 -0.38
CA ARG A 20 -9.21 1.60 -0.50
C ARG A 20 -7.96 2.12 -1.19
N TYR A 21 -6.81 1.51 -0.92
CA TYR A 21 -5.52 1.96 -1.44
C TYR A 21 -5.11 1.26 -2.74
N PHE A 22 -5.43 -0.03 -2.89
CA PHE A 22 -4.95 -0.87 -3.99
C PHE A 22 -6.12 -1.39 -4.84
N ALA A 23 -5.93 -1.38 -6.15
CA ALA A 23 -6.75 -2.09 -7.12
C ALA A 23 -5.90 -3.15 -7.81
N VAL A 24 -6.49 -4.30 -8.11
CA VAL A 24 -5.84 -5.38 -8.86
C VAL A 24 -6.65 -5.61 -10.13
N GLU A 25 -5.99 -5.55 -11.28
CA GLU A 25 -6.60 -5.95 -12.54
C GLU A 25 -6.76 -7.47 -12.55
N ARG A 26 -7.97 -7.94 -12.80
CA ARG A 26 -8.40 -9.31 -12.52
C ARG A 26 -7.72 -10.37 -13.38
N ASP A 27 -7.34 -10.05 -14.62
CA ASP A 27 -6.87 -11.05 -15.58
C ASP A 27 -5.33 -11.04 -15.71
N THR A 28 -4.69 -9.89 -15.44
CA THR A 28 -3.25 -9.65 -15.54
C THR A 28 -2.54 -9.63 -14.18
N GLY A 29 -3.29 -9.40 -13.10
CA GLY A 29 -2.74 -9.26 -11.75
C GLY A 29 -2.00 -7.95 -11.50
N VAL A 30 -2.05 -6.98 -12.43
CA VAL A 30 -1.36 -5.71 -12.22
C VAL A 30 -2.04 -4.92 -11.09
N VAL A 31 -1.21 -4.43 -10.16
CA VAL A 31 -1.63 -3.67 -8.98
C VAL A 31 -1.42 -2.18 -9.20
N TRP A 32 -2.44 -1.38 -8.90
CA TRP A 32 -2.41 0.07 -9.01
C TRP A 32 -2.85 0.73 -7.72
N LEU A 33 -2.32 1.93 -7.43
CA LEU A 33 -2.79 2.76 -6.34
C LEU A 33 -4.09 3.48 -6.74
N ARG A 34 -5.10 3.41 -5.87
CA ARG A 34 -6.37 4.15 -5.98
C ARG A 34 -6.33 5.50 -5.27
N GLN A 35 -5.45 5.63 -4.29
CA GLN A 35 -5.29 6.82 -3.44
C GLN A 35 -3.81 7.05 -3.16
N PRO A 36 -3.39 8.30 -2.93
CA PRO A 36 -2.03 8.61 -2.49
C PRO A 36 -1.68 7.89 -1.19
N LEU A 37 -0.41 7.52 -1.05
CA LEU A 37 0.16 7.05 0.20
C LEU A 37 0.80 8.22 0.94
N ASP A 38 0.72 8.21 2.26
CA ASP A 38 1.29 9.22 3.13
C ASP A 38 2.04 8.53 4.27
N ARG A 39 3.35 8.71 4.32
CA ARG A 39 4.21 8.03 5.28
C ARG A 39 3.99 8.54 6.69
N GLU A 40 3.77 9.84 6.85
CA GLU A 40 3.52 10.49 8.13
C GLU A 40 2.24 9.94 8.77
N THR A 41 1.27 9.51 7.95
CA THR A 41 0.10 8.76 8.41
C THR A 41 0.39 7.27 8.64
N LYS A 42 1.06 6.60 7.71
CA LYS A 42 1.32 5.16 7.80
C LYS A 42 2.63 4.77 7.10
N SER A 43 3.54 4.13 7.83
CA SER A 43 4.84 3.70 7.30
C SER A 43 4.84 2.32 6.63
N GLU A 44 3.88 1.46 6.96
CA GLU A 44 3.76 0.12 6.39
C GLU A 44 2.33 -0.41 6.34
N MET A 45 2.07 -1.36 5.45
CA MET A 45 0.77 -2.02 5.29
C MET A 45 0.94 -3.51 5.01
N GLN A 46 0.26 -4.35 5.79
CA GLN A 46 0.09 -5.77 5.43
C GLN A 46 -1.13 -5.91 4.51
N VAL A 47 -0.90 -6.37 3.29
CA VAL A 47 -1.94 -6.48 2.25
C VAL A 47 -2.06 -7.94 1.82
N GLU A 48 -3.25 -8.50 1.99
CA GLU A 48 -3.58 -9.84 1.51
C GLU A 48 -4.03 -9.77 0.04
N PHE A 49 -3.30 -10.46 -0.83
CA PHE A 49 -3.68 -10.64 -2.23
C PHE A 49 -4.23 -12.05 -2.44
N SER A 50 -5.08 -12.20 -3.45
CA SER A 50 -5.71 -13.46 -3.79
C SER A 50 -5.53 -13.80 -5.25
N VAL A 51 -5.39 -15.10 -5.54
CA VAL A 51 -5.54 -15.68 -6.87
C VAL A 51 -6.55 -16.81 -6.78
N SER A 52 -7.48 -16.89 -7.74
CA SER A 52 -8.50 -17.94 -7.76
C SER A 52 -8.68 -18.53 -9.15
N ASP A 53 -9.02 -19.81 -9.20
CA ASP A 53 -9.40 -20.56 -10.40
C ASP A 53 -10.76 -21.26 -10.19
N SER A 54 -11.06 -22.28 -11.01
CA SER A 54 -12.31 -23.05 -10.88
C SER A 54 -12.35 -23.96 -9.63
N GLN A 55 -11.19 -24.23 -9.03
CA GLN A 55 -10.99 -25.21 -7.97
C GLN A 55 -10.89 -24.54 -6.59
N GLY A 56 -10.43 -23.29 -6.51
CA GLY A 56 -10.36 -22.59 -5.24
C GLY A 56 -9.72 -21.21 -5.28
N VAL A 57 -9.40 -20.72 -4.08
CA VAL A 57 -8.75 -19.42 -3.85
C VAL A 57 -7.51 -19.64 -3.00
N VAL A 58 -6.39 -19.12 -3.46
CA VAL A 58 -5.14 -19.02 -2.71
C VAL A 58 -4.95 -17.56 -2.32
N LYS A 59 -4.42 -17.35 -1.11
CA LYS A 59 -4.16 -16.02 -0.58
C LYS A 59 -2.77 -15.97 0.03
N ASP A 60 -2.14 -14.81 -0.08
CA ASP A 60 -0.86 -14.55 0.55
C ASP A 60 -0.76 -13.08 0.98
N THR A 61 0.03 -12.82 2.02
CA THR A 61 0.18 -11.50 2.63
C THR A 61 1.52 -10.88 2.26
N VAL A 62 1.47 -9.67 1.71
CA VAL A 62 2.65 -8.86 1.37
C VAL A 62 2.77 -7.72 2.36
N ASN A 63 3.97 -7.55 2.94
CA ASN A 63 4.28 -6.35 3.72
C ASN A 63 4.80 -5.24 2.79
N ILE A 64 4.01 -4.19 2.61
CA ILE A 64 4.32 -3.03 1.78
C ILE A 64 4.91 -1.93 2.67
N GLN A 65 6.17 -1.57 2.42
CA GLN A 65 6.85 -0.48 3.09
C GLN A 65 6.66 0.83 2.31
N ILE A 66 6.24 1.89 2.99
CA ILE A 66 5.99 3.20 2.39
C ILE A 66 7.26 4.05 2.50
N GLY A 67 7.77 4.43 1.34
CA GLY A 67 9.00 5.23 1.23
C GLY A 67 8.83 6.63 1.82
N ASP A 68 9.91 7.14 2.41
CA ASP A 68 9.99 8.51 2.95
C ASP A 68 10.32 9.52 1.86
N VAL A 69 9.68 10.69 1.92
CA VAL A 69 10.00 11.84 1.09
C VAL A 69 10.01 13.09 1.96
N ASN A 70 10.91 14.02 1.67
CA ASN A 70 10.99 15.28 2.41
C ASN A 70 9.96 16.29 1.89
N ASP A 71 8.67 16.05 2.17
CA ASP A 71 7.53 16.88 1.74
C ASP A 71 6.96 17.77 2.86
N ASN A 72 7.41 17.59 4.11
CA ASN A 72 7.00 18.38 5.26
C ASN A 72 8.05 19.44 5.62
N SER A 73 7.61 20.70 5.79
CA SER A 73 8.49 21.80 6.20
C SER A 73 8.74 21.81 7.71
N PRO A 74 9.90 22.30 8.18
CA PRO A 74 10.17 22.43 9.62
C PRO A 74 9.12 23.29 10.32
N THR A 75 8.66 22.85 11.50
CA THR A 75 7.75 23.61 12.35
C THR A 75 8.47 24.07 13.61
N PHE A 76 8.42 25.37 13.88
CA PHE A 76 9.02 25.97 15.07
C PHE A 76 8.03 25.98 16.24
N HIS A 77 8.41 25.38 17.36
CA HIS A 77 7.62 25.40 18.60
C HIS A 77 8.09 26.50 19.52
N GLY A 78 7.18 27.17 20.25
CA GLY A 78 7.54 28.15 21.28
C GLY A 78 7.89 29.55 20.75
N GLN A 79 7.33 29.91 19.59
CA GLN A 79 7.46 31.27 19.07
C GLN A 79 6.50 32.24 19.77
N PRO A 80 6.93 33.48 20.07
CA PRO A 80 8.28 34.02 19.88
C PRO A 80 9.28 33.50 20.92
N TYR A 81 10.54 33.37 20.50
CA TYR A 81 11.63 32.96 21.38
C TYR A 81 12.14 34.16 22.18
N THR A 82 11.97 34.11 23.50
CA THR A 82 12.49 35.12 24.43
C THR A 82 13.55 34.50 25.33
N VAL A 83 14.73 35.11 25.36
CA VAL A 83 15.85 34.71 26.25
C VAL A 83 16.41 35.96 26.92
N HIS A 84 16.71 35.85 28.21
CA HIS A 84 17.43 36.89 28.95
C HIS A 84 18.91 36.51 29.07
N ILE A 85 19.80 37.43 28.71
CA ILE A 85 21.25 37.26 28.80
C ILE A 85 21.76 38.24 29.85
N ALA A 86 22.52 37.75 30.84
CA ALA A 86 23.17 38.57 31.84
C ALA A 86 24.34 39.36 31.22
N GLU A 87 24.58 40.56 31.72
CA GLU A 87 25.72 41.40 31.32
C GLU A 87 27.08 40.83 31.75
#